data_AF-A0A9D7TSM4-F1
#
_entry.id   AF-A0A9D7TSM4-F1
#
_cell.length_a   1.000
_cell.length_b   1.000
_cell.length_c   1.000
_cell.angle_alpha   90.00
_cell.angle_beta   90.00
_cell.angle_gamma   90.00
#
_symmetry.space_group_name_H-M   'P 1'
#
loop_
_entity.id
_entity.type
_entity.pdbx_description
1 polymer ?
#
loop_
_entity_poly.entity_id
_entity_poly.type
_entity_poly.pdbx_seq_one_letter_code
_entity_poly.pdbx_strand_id
1 'polypeptide(L)'
;MKRYIPFIILLLVSVNVFATADTVKIPIHRIINHDKINAEQKLLDKADGKIDGIIKATHQEDINLAITDAMLRQVNEMQDSVETNYKIKGQQQKVLYLNYIEQLVRSFREKTKQKLLDPAYAPLLVTTFYNVMLATADSTSMAPIINEAPYDVAKIVTEIFIENKGYKESKAILFHKFSFLFPEKIISNIEPFVNEPFADSLLVVGCKANPTSVYNFAQATNTATGMLIHQSKNTMVQKVVELSKTKNALFIFLF
;
A
#
# COMPACT_ATOMS: atom_id res chain seq x y z
N MET A 1 58.27 -19.90 54.31
CA MET A 1 58.27 -19.97 52.83
C MET A 1 57.26 -21.03 52.40
N LYS A 2 56.21 -20.65 51.67
CA LYS A 2 55.51 -21.44 50.63
C LYS A 2 54.37 -20.56 50.08
N ARG A 3 54.58 -20.05 48.86
CA ARG A 3 53.59 -19.29 48.08
C ARG A 3 52.75 -20.30 47.30
N TYR A 4 51.43 -20.21 47.40
CA TYR A 4 50.52 -20.94 46.51
C TYR A 4 49.89 -19.92 45.56
N ILE A 5 50.20 -20.05 44.28
CA ILE A 5 49.60 -19.31 43.18
C ILE A 5 48.41 -20.15 42.68
N PRO A 6 47.17 -19.65 42.66
CA PRO A 6 46.11 -20.34 41.95
C PRO A 6 46.20 -20.01 40.45
N PHE A 7 46.35 -21.05 39.64
CA PHE A 7 46.34 -21.03 38.19
C PHE A 7 44.88 -20.96 37.72
N ILE A 8 44.49 -19.87 37.05
CA ILE A 8 43.18 -19.74 36.40
C ILE A 8 43.28 -20.41 35.03
N ILE A 9 42.62 -21.55 34.85
CA ILE A 9 42.46 -22.21 33.54
C ILE A 9 41.15 -21.71 32.94
N LEU A 10 41.24 -20.81 31.96
CA LEU A 10 40.10 -20.38 31.14
C LEU A 10 39.87 -21.43 30.04
N LEU A 11 38.82 -22.23 30.20
CA LEU A 11 38.43 -23.26 29.24
C LEU A 11 37.53 -22.60 28.17
N LEU A 12 38.14 -22.20 27.04
CA LEU A 12 37.43 -21.72 25.86
C LEU A 12 36.72 -22.90 25.19
N VAL A 13 35.45 -23.11 25.56
CA VAL A 13 34.54 -24.00 24.82
C VAL A 13 34.12 -23.29 23.55
N SER A 14 34.76 -23.61 22.43
CA SER A 14 34.29 -23.25 21.10
C SER A 14 33.06 -24.11 20.77
N VAL A 15 31.87 -23.57 21.02
CA VAL A 15 30.63 -24.17 20.53
C VAL A 15 30.58 -23.90 19.02
N ASN A 16 30.75 -24.94 18.22
CA ASN A 16 30.48 -24.87 16.79
C ASN A 16 28.97 -24.67 16.60
N VAL A 17 28.55 -23.44 16.36
CA VAL A 17 27.20 -23.15 15.86
C VAL A 17 27.18 -23.62 14.41
N PHE A 18 26.66 -24.82 14.17
CA PHE A 18 26.28 -25.22 12.82
C PHE A 18 25.14 -24.31 12.40
N ALA A 19 25.40 -23.44 11.42
CA ALA A 19 24.33 -22.75 10.70
C ALA A 19 23.53 -23.82 9.95
N THR A 20 22.40 -24.24 10.51
CA THR A 20 21.38 -24.94 9.74
C THR A 20 20.89 -23.95 8.69
N ALA A 21 21.23 -24.18 7.42
CA ALA A 21 20.49 -23.56 6.33
C ALA A 21 19.06 -24.11 6.43
N ASP A 22 18.21 -23.37 7.12
CA ASP A 22 16.84 -23.76 7.45
C ASP A 22 15.96 -23.52 6.21
N THR A 23 16.21 -24.30 5.15
CA THR A 23 15.45 -24.17 3.92
C THR A 23 14.05 -24.71 4.17
N VAL A 24 13.07 -23.82 4.23
CA VAL A 24 11.67 -24.19 4.42
C VAL A 24 11.24 -25.14 3.30
N LYS A 25 10.71 -26.31 3.68
CA LYS A 25 10.29 -27.32 2.70
C LYS A 25 8.97 -26.91 2.05
N ILE A 26 9.06 -26.37 0.84
CA ILE A 26 7.90 -25.97 0.04
C ILE A 26 7.23 -27.21 -0.59
N PRO A 27 5.93 -27.44 -0.37
CA PRO A 27 5.21 -28.51 -1.05
C PRO A 27 5.09 -28.28 -2.56
N ILE A 28 5.18 -29.37 -3.33
CA ILE A 28 5.28 -29.36 -4.80
C ILE A 28 4.23 -28.46 -5.47
N HIS A 29 2.98 -28.55 -5.02
CA HIS A 29 1.86 -27.82 -5.61
C HIS A 29 1.88 -26.30 -5.35
N ARG A 30 2.77 -25.79 -4.48
CA ARG A 30 2.97 -24.33 -4.26
C ARG A 30 4.24 -23.79 -4.89
N ILE A 31 5.12 -24.64 -5.41
CA ILE A 31 6.38 -24.21 -6.06
C ILE A 31 6.10 -23.16 -7.14
N ILE A 32 5.06 -23.37 -7.96
CA ILE A 32 4.66 -22.42 -9.00
C ILE A 32 4.34 -21.01 -8.48
N ASN A 33 3.85 -20.87 -7.24
CA ASN A 33 3.56 -19.57 -6.65
C ASN A 33 4.84 -18.87 -6.21
N HIS A 34 5.78 -19.61 -5.62
CA HIS A 34 7.12 -19.09 -5.31
C HIS A 34 7.87 -18.71 -6.59
N ASP A 35 7.79 -19.53 -7.63
CA ASP A 35 8.41 -19.24 -8.94
C ASP A 35 7.88 -17.95 -9.57
N LYS A 36 6.59 -17.65 -9.41
CA LYS A 36 6.02 -16.37 -9.87
C LYS A 36 6.61 -15.18 -9.12
N ILE A 37 6.78 -15.28 -7.81
CA ILE A 37 7.41 -14.23 -6.98
C ILE A 37 8.86 -14.05 -7.42
N ASN A 38 9.60 -15.15 -7.58
CA ASN A 38 10.99 -15.13 -8.06
C ASN A 38 11.11 -14.53 -9.46
N ALA A 39 10.15 -14.80 -10.36
CA ALA A 39 10.11 -14.20 -11.69
C ALA A 39 9.91 -12.68 -11.61
N GLU A 40 9.01 -12.22 -10.75
CA GLU A 40 8.78 -10.78 -10.52
C GLU A 40 10.00 -10.09 -9.91
N GLN A 41 10.67 -10.72 -8.92
CA GLN A 41 11.93 -10.23 -8.35
C GLN A 41 13.06 -10.17 -9.39
N LYS A 42 13.18 -11.18 -10.25
CA LYS A 42 14.16 -11.19 -11.35
C LYS A 42 13.90 -10.08 -12.37
N LEU A 43 12.64 -9.79 -12.65
CA LEU A 43 12.26 -8.66 -13.52
C LEU A 43 12.55 -7.31 -12.87
N LEU A 44 12.45 -7.23 -11.53
CA LEU A 44 12.80 -6.03 -10.77
C LEU A 44 14.32 -5.81 -10.69
N ASP A 45 15.10 -6.87 -10.48
CA ASP A 45 16.57 -6.86 -10.56
C ASP A 45 17.04 -6.41 -11.96
N LYS A 46 16.42 -6.98 -13.01
CA LYS A 46 16.67 -6.61 -14.42
C LYS A 46 16.27 -5.18 -14.81
N ALA A 47 15.69 -4.37 -13.92
CA ALA A 47 15.19 -3.05 -14.28
C ALA A 47 16.30 -2.11 -14.81
N ASP A 48 17.54 -2.29 -14.35
CA ASP A 48 18.71 -1.52 -14.80
C ASP A 48 19.44 -2.16 -16.01
N GLY A 49 18.92 -3.27 -16.53
CA GLY A 49 19.49 -4.03 -17.63
C GLY A 49 20.43 -5.17 -17.20
N LYS A 50 20.70 -5.36 -15.90
CA LYS A 50 21.57 -6.42 -15.37
C LYS A 50 20.82 -7.30 -14.39
N ILE A 51 21.28 -8.53 -14.21
CA ILE A 51 20.77 -9.44 -13.18
C ILE A 51 21.95 -9.72 -12.27
N ASP A 52 22.22 -8.78 -11.38
CA ASP A 52 23.37 -8.81 -10.46
C ASP A 52 22.94 -8.92 -8.99
N GLY A 53 21.63 -9.06 -8.73
CA GLY A 53 21.07 -9.13 -7.39
C GLY A 53 20.99 -7.78 -6.69
N ILE A 54 21.12 -6.66 -7.42
CA ILE A 54 21.06 -5.30 -6.89
C ILE A 54 20.03 -4.50 -7.68
N ILE A 55 18.96 -4.09 -6.99
CA ILE A 55 17.91 -3.27 -7.59
C ILE A 55 18.37 -1.81 -7.63
N LYS A 56 18.80 -1.34 -8.81
CA LYS A 56 19.19 0.07 -9.04
C LYS A 56 18.02 0.91 -9.53
N ALA A 57 17.16 1.33 -8.61
CA ALA A 57 16.00 2.17 -8.92
C ALA A 57 16.27 3.68 -8.75
N THR A 58 17.36 4.06 -8.09
CA THR A 58 17.74 5.45 -7.82
C THR A 58 19.23 5.71 -8.10
N HIS A 59 19.65 6.98 -8.03
CA HIS A 59 21.06 7.36 -8.14
C HIS A 59 21.86 7.16 -6.83
N GLN A 60 21.19 6.89 -5.71
CA GLN A 60 21.83 6.76 -4.40
C GLN A 60 22.02 5.29 -4.06
N GLU A 61 23.27 4.89 -3.82
CA GLU A 61 23.62 3.49 -3.57
C GLU A 61 22.99 2.95 -2.29
N ASP A 62 23.00 3.72 -1.19
CA ASP A 62 22.40 3.33 0.09
C ASP A 62 20.90 3.05 -0.05
N ILE A 63 20.18 3.86 -0.85
CA ILE A 63 18.76 3.65 -1.12
C ILE A 63 18.56 2.36 -1.94
N ASN A 64 19.39 2.12 -2.96
CA ASN A 64 19.32 0.90 -3.77
C ASN A 64 19.60 -0.36 -2.94
N LEU A 65 20.51 -0.30 -1.96
CA LEU A 65 20.74 -1.38 -1.01
C LEU A 65 19.51 -1.63 -0.13
N ALA A 66 18.89 -0.57 0.40
CA ALA A 66 17.66 -0.71 1.18
C ALA A 66 16.50 -1.30 0.37
N ILE A 67 16.36 -0.91 -0.90
CA ILE A 67 15.36 -1.48 -1.82
C ILE A 67 15.66 -2.95 -2.10
N THR A 68 16.93 -3.28 -2.34
CA THR A 68 17.38 -4.66 -2.60
C THR A 68 17.08 -5.55 -1.40
N ASP A 69 17.43 -5.11 -0.21
CA ASP A 69 17.14 -5.82 1.04
C ASP A 69 15.64 -6.06 1.22
N ALA A 70 14.82 -5.01 1.05
CA ALA A 70 13.38 -5.11 1.21
C ALA A 70 12.72 -6.02 0.15
N MET A 71 13.02 -5.81 -1.13
CA MET A 71 12.30 -6.47 -2.23
C MET A 71 12.83 -7.87 -2.57
N LEU A 72 14.09 -8.16 -2.24
CA LEU A 72 14.66 -9.49 -2.45
C LEU A 72 14.65 -10.30 -1.15
N ARG A 73 15.44 -9.89 -0.14
CA ARG A 73 15.62 -10.69 1.08
C ARG A 73 14.34 -10.76 1.92
N GLN A 74 13.75 -9.62 2.30
CA GLN A 74 12.58 -9.62 3.19
C GLN A 74 11.35 -10.23 2.53
N VAL A 75 11.19 -10.09 1.20
CA VAL A 75 10.14 -10.80 0.45
C VAL A 75 10.35 -12.31 0.47
N ASN A 76 11.58 -12.81 0.39
CA ASN A 76 11.87 -14.24 0.52
C ASN A 76 11.56 -14.75 1.94
N GLU A 77 11.96 -14.01 2.97
CA GLU A 77 11.57 -14.31 4.35
C GLU A 77 10.05 -14.31 4.54
N MET A 78 9.35 -13.44 3.82
CA MET A 78 7.89 -13.41 3.83
C MET A 78 7.27 -14.65 3.18
N GLN A 79 7.83 -15.15 2.09
CA GLN A 79 7.43 -16.42 1.47
C GLN A 79 7.57 -17.58 2.48
N ASP A 80 8.71 -17.65 3.16
CA ASP A 80 8.98 -18.64 4.20
C ASP A 80 8.01 -18.50 5.39
N SER A 81 7.66 -17.26 5.76
CA SER A 81 6.68 -17.01 6.81
C SER A 81 5.30 -17.53 6.44
N VAL A 82 4.86 -17.45 5.17
CA VAL A 82 3.58 -18.02 4.73
C VAL A 82 3.59 -19.53 4.86
N GLU A 83 4.72 -20.17 4.58
CA GLU A 83 4.88 -21.61 4.64
C GLU A 83 4.93 -22.15 6.09
N THR A 84 5.52 -21.39 7.01
CA THR A 84 5.69 -21.77 8.42
C THR A 84 4.56 -21.28 9.34
N ASN A 85 3.79 -20.27 8.95
CA ASN A 85 2.74 -19.70 9.78
C ASN A 85 1.55 -20.66 9.97
N TYR A 86 1.26 -20.99 11.22
CA TYR A 86 0.19 -21.90 11.62
C TYR A 86 -1.22 -21.30 11.52
N LYS A 87 -1.34 -19.97 11.43
CA LYS A 87 -2.62 -19.27 11.27
C LYS A 87 -3.10 -19.28 9.82
N ILE A 88 -2.16 -19.33 8.86
CA ILE A 88 -2.45 -19.46 7.42
C ILE A 88 -2.57 -20.96 7.11
N LYS A 89 -3.77 -21.51 7.27
CA LYS A 89 -4.02 -22.95 7.23
C LYS A 89 -4.50 -23.41 5.86
N GLY A 90 -4.03 -24.58 5.49
CA GLY A 90 -4.48 -25.26 4.29
C GLY A 90 -3.90 -24.67 3.00
N GLN A 91 -4.17 -25.38 1.92
CA GLN A 91 -3.55 -25.11 0.63
C GLN A 91 -4.04 -23.79 0.00
N GLN A 92 -5.35 -23.55 0.03
CA GLN A 92 -5.94 -22.35 -0.59
C GLN A 92 -5.48 -21.06 0.06
N GLN A 93 -5.44 -21.00 1.40
CA GLN A 93 -4.97 -19.78 2.10
C GLN A 93 -3.49 -19.51 1.81
N LYS A 94 -2.62 -20.53 1.87
CA LYS A 94 -1.19 -20.32 1.55
C LYS A 94 -1.01 -19.81 0.12
N VAL A 95 -1.73 -20.38 -0.85
CA VAL A 95 -1.71 -19.89 -2.24
C VAL A 95 -2.20 -18.44 -2.34
N LEU A 96 -3.27 -18.08 -1.65
CA LEU A 96 -3.79 -16.71 -1.62
C LEU A 96 -2.73 -15.72 -1.11
N TYR A 97 -2.06 -16.04 0.00
CA TYR A 97 -1.04 -15.17 0.58
C TYR A 97 0.20 -15.06 -0.31
N LEU A 98 0.64 -16.15 -0.93
CA LEU A 98 1.72 -16.10 -1.93
C LEU A 98 1.31 -15.23 -3.15
N ASN A 99 0.05 -15.29 -3.57
CA ASN A 99 -0.44 -14.40 -4.63
C ASN A 99 -0.49 -12.92 -4.18
N TYR A 100 -0.71 -12.63 -2.89
CA TYR A 100 -0.58 -11.26 -2.39
C TYR A 100 0.88 -10.78 -2.43
N ILE A 101 1.84 -11.64 -2.09
CA ILE A 101 3.27 -11.32 -2.15
C ILE A 101 3.70 -11.09 -3.61
N GLU A 102 3.24 -11.92 -4.55
CA GLU A 102 3.48 -11.71 -5.98
C GLU A 102 2.95 -10.35 -6.44
N GLN A 103 1.72 -10.01 -6.04
CA GLN A 103 1.10 -8.72 -6.36
C GLN A 103 1.85 -7.54 -5.75
N LEU A 104 2.45 -7.69 -4.56
CA LEU A 104 3.28 -6.68 -3.93
C LEU A 104 4.50 -6.35 -4.81
N VAL A 105 5.28 -7.36 -5.20
CA VAL A 105 6.49 -7.17 -6.02
C VAL A 105 6.12 -6.59 -7.38
N ARG A 106 5.09 -7.13 -8.01
CA ARG A 106 4.58 -6.64 -9.30
C ARG A 106 4.13 -5.18 -9.23
N SER A 107 3.33 -4.84 -8.21
CA SER A 107 2.80 -3.48 -8.03
C SER A 107 3.91 -2.48 -7.77
N PHE A 108 4.91 -2.83 -6.95
CA PHE A 108 6.07 -1.98 -6.71
C PHE A 108 6.85 -1.73 -8.01
N ARG A 109 7.16 -2.78 -8.77
CA ARG A 109 7.88 -2.68 -10.05
C ARG A 109 7.14 -1.78 -11.04
N GLU A 110 5.85 -2.02 -11.24
CA GLU A 110 5.04 -1.31 -12.22
C GLU A 110 4.84 0.16 -11.84
N LYS A 111 4.51 0.45 -10.58
CA LYS A 111 4.31 1.83 -10.10
C LYS A 111 5.61 2.62 -10.09
N THR A 112 6.72 1.99 -9.74
CA THR A 112 8.06 2.60 -9.84
C THR A 112 8.40 2.94 -11.29
N LYS A 113 8.21 1.99 -12.22
CA LYS A 113 8.44 2.22 -13.66
C LYS A 113 7.58 3.36 -14.22
N GLN A 114 6.34 3.48 -13.74
CA GLN A 114 5.41 4.53 -14.13
C GLN A 114 5.66 5.87 -13.39
N LYS A 115 6.64 5.94 -12.48
CA LYS A 115 6.92 7.10 -11.62
C LYS A 115 5.72 7.50 -10.74
N LEU A 116 4.88 6.52 -10.38
CA LEU A 116 3.74 6.69 -9.48
C LEU A 116 4.07 6.32 -8.03
N LEU A 117 5.25 5.79 -7.79
CA LEU A 117 5.76 5.45 -6.46
C LEU A 117 7.24 5.83 -6.41
N ASP A 118 7.64 6.51 -5.34
CA ASP A 118 9.06 6.71 -5.04
C ASP A 118 9.68 5.36 -4.61
N PRO A 119 10.73 4.87 -5.31
CA PRO A 119 11.40 3.63 -4.94
C PRO A 119 11.87 3.58 -3.49
N ALA A 120 12.19 4.74 -2.89
CA ALA A 120 12.65 4.83 -1.50
C ALA A 120 11.59 4.33 -0.50
N TYR A 121 10.32 4.21 -0.89
CA TYR A 121 9.27 3.63 -0.06
C TYR A 121 9.34 2.09 0.05
N ALA A 122 10.21 1.40 -0.68
CA ALA A 122 10.24 -0.07 -0.68
C ALA A 122 10.29 -0.70 0.73
N PRO A 123 11.17 -0.27 1.67
CA PRO A 123 11.21 -0.85 3.01
C PRO A 123 9.92 -0.63 3.80
N LEU A 124 9.35 0.58 3.72
CA LEU A 124 8.10 0.92 4.38
C LEU A 124 6.92 0.15 3.78
N LEU A 125 6.90 -0.01 2.46
CA LEU A 125 5.87 -0.76 1.75
C LEU A 125 5.88 -2.24 2.17
N VAL A 126 7.05 -2.88 2.18
CA VAL A 126 7.20 -4.29 2.60
C VAL A 126 6.78 -4.46 4.07
N THR A 127 7.21 -3.55 4.95
CA THR A 127 6.84 -3.58 6.37
C THR A 127 5.33 -3.41 6.57
N THR A 128 4.73 -2.42 5.89
CA THR A 128 3.28 -2.16 5.98
C THR A 128 2.47 -3.33 5.43
N PHE A 129 2.87 -3.87 4.29
CA PHE A 129 2.27 -5.06 3.69
C PHE A 129 2.33 -6.24 4.67
N TYR A 130 3.48 -6.50 5.26
CA TYR A 130 3.67 -7.60 6.21
C TYR A 130 2.75 -7.45 7.43
N ASN A 131 2.65 -6.24 7.99
CA ASN A 131 1.76 -5.96 9.11
C ASN A 131 0.29 -6.21 8.74
N VAL A 132 -0.14 -5.80 7.55
CA VAL A 132 -1.50 -6.07 7.06
C VAL A 132 -1.71 -7.56 6.78
N MET A 133 -0.69 -8.27 6.30
CA MET A 133 -0.72 -9.71 6.11
C MET A 133 -0.96 -10.44 7.44
N LEU A 134 -0.24 -10.07 8.49
CA LEU A 134 -0.44 -10.60 9.85
C LEU A 134 -1.83 -10.24 10.39
N ALA A 135 -2.26 -8.99 10.24
CA ALA A 135 -3.59 -8.55 10.66
C ALA A 135 -4.70 -9.36 9.98
N THR A 136 -4.53 -9.66 8.68
CA THR A 136 -5.46 -10.49 7.90
C THR A 136 -5.47 -11.94 8.39
N ALA A 137 -4.30 -12.52 8.68
CA ALA A 137 -4.21 -13.86 9.26
C ALA A 137 -4.87 -13.93 10.65
N ASP A 138 -4.85 -12.82 11.38
CA ASP A 138 -5.48 -12.66 12.69
C ASP A 138 -6.96 -12.25 12.62
N SER A 139 -7.53 -12.13 11.41
CA SER A 139 -8.91 -11.67 11.19
C SER A 139 -9.21 -10.29 11.81
N THR A 140 -8.18 -9.45 11.91
CA THR A 140 -8.26 -8.08 12.42
C THR A 140 -8.34 -7.06 11.28
N SER A 141 -8.83 -5.86 11.60
CA SER A 141 -8.96 -4.77 10.62
C SER A 141 -7.58 -4.25 10.22
N MET A 142 -7.35 -4.08 8.92
CA MET A 142 -6.15 -3.39 8.42
C MET A 142 -6.21 -1.87 8.52
N ALA A 143 -7.38 -1.29 8.83
CA ALA A 143 -7.61 0.15 8.78
C ALA A 143 -6.63 0.99 9.63
N PRO A 144 -6.25 0.60 10.86
CA PRO A 144 -5.26 1.34 11.65
C PRO A 144 -3.89 1.43 10.96
N ILE A 145 -3.45 0.32 10.35
CA ILE A 145 -2.16 0.25 9.64
C ILE A 145 -2.19 1.13 8.39
N ILE A 146 -3.30 1.09 7.64
CA ILE A 146 -3.52 1.95 6.47
C ILE A 146 -3.59 3.44 6.86
N ASN A 147 -4.14 3.76 8.03
CA ASN A 147 -4.22 5.13 8.52
C ASN A 147 -2.83 5.72 8.83
N GLU A 148 -1.91 4.93 9.33
CA GLU A 148 -0.54 5.38 9.65
C GLU A 148 0.34 5.49 8.41
N ALA A 149 0.11 4.65 7.39
CA ALA A 149 0.91 4.65 6.18
C ALA A 149 0.69 5.90 5.28
N PRO A 150 1.73 6.37 4.56
CA PRO A 150 1.60 7.37 3.50
C PRO A 150 0.64 6.91 2.39
N TYR A 151 0.03 7.85 1.67
CA TYR A 151 -0.99 7.56 0.66
C TYR A 151 -0.54 6.52 -0.38
N ASP A 152 0.66 6.67 -0.95
CA ASP A 152 1.13 5.79 -2.03
C ASP A 152 1.32 4.34 -1.57
N VAL A 153 1.88 4.16 -0.36
CA VAL A 153 2.06 2.86 0.29
C VAL A 153 0.70 2.25 0.66
N ALA A 154 -0.12 3.03 1.36
CA ALA A 154 -1.45 2.63 1.82
C ALA A 154 -2.35 2.18 0.66
N LYS A 155 -2.26 2.87 -0.48
CA LYS A 155 -3.03 2.57 -1.69
C LYS A 155 -2.66 1.20 -2.24
N ILE A 156 -1.37 0.90 -2.40
CA ILE A 156 -0.90 -0.40 -2.88
C ILE A 156 -1.40 -1.52 -1.98
N VAL A 157 -1.20 -1.40 -0.67
CA VAL A 157 -1.56 -2.47 0.28
C VAL A 157 -3.08 -2.70 0.29
N THR A 158 -3.87 -1.63 0.28
CA THR A 158 -5.34 -1.74 0.28
C THR A 158 -5.88 -2.39 -1.01
N GLU A 159 -5.27 -2.12 -2.17
CA GLU A 159 -5.63 -2.73 -3.45
C GLU A 159 -5.36 -4.25 -3.47
N ILE A 160 -4.39 -4.73 -2.69
CA ILE A 160 -4.06 -6.16 -2.61
C ILE A 160 -4.98 -6.91 -1.64
N PHE A 161 -5.26 -6.33 -0.46
CA PHE A 161 -6.02 -6.98 0.61
C PHE A 161 -7.53 -6.66 0.56
N ILE A 162 -8.18 -6.93 -0.57
CA ILE A 162 -9.61 -6.62 -0.77
C ILE A 162 -10.56 -7.42 0.14
N GLU A 163 -10.14 -8.59 0.61
CA GLU A 163 -10.94 -9.48 1.46
C GLU A 163 -10.75 -9.20 2.97
N ASN A 164 -9.85 -8.27 3.35
CA ASN A 164 -9.64 -7.95 4.75
C ASN A 164 -10.89 -7.25 5.35
N LYS A 165 -11.20 -7.57 6.62
CA LYS A 165 -12.32 -6.99 7.38
C LYS A 165 -12.36 -5.46 7.37
N GLY A 166 -11.19 -4.82 7.36
CA GLY A 166 -11.00 -3.37 7.34
C GLY A 166 -11.03 -2.73 5.96
N TYR A 167 -11.30 -3.47 4.88
CA TYR A 167 -11.18 -2.94 3.51
C TYR A 167 -12.07 -1.73 3.23
N LYS A 168 -13.35 -1.77 3.63
CA LYS A 168 -14.27 -0.64 3.40
C LYS A 168 -13.79 0.63 4.12
N GLU A 169 -13.41 0.50 5.39
CA GLU A 169 -12.88 1.59 6.21
C GLU A 169 -11.56 2.12 5.64
N SER A 170 -10.67 1.23 5.21
CA SER A 170 -9.39 1.58 4.57
C SER A 170 -9.59 2.39 3.28
N LYS A 171 -10.62 2.08 2.49
CA LYS A 171 -10.97 2.89 1.31
C LYS A 171 -11.42 4.31 1.67
N ALA A 172 -12.18 4.48 2.76
CA ALA A 172 -12.57 5.80 3.24
C ALA A 172 -11.34 6.59 3.74
N ILE A 173 -10.45 5.95 4.48
CA ILE A 173 -9.18 6.54 4.94
C ILE A 173 -8.31 6.97 3.74
N LEU A 174 -8.19 6.12 2.73
CA LEU A 174 -7.47 6.44 1.50
C LEU A 174 -8.11 7.61 0.76
N PHE A 175 -9.43 7.68 0.70
CA PHE A 175 -10.12 8.80 0.07
C PHE A 175 -9.89 10.10 0.82
N HIS A 176 -9.82 10.08 2.15
CA HIS A 176 -9.42 11.24 2.95
C HIS A 176 -7.98 11.69 2.63
N LYS A 177 -7.02 10.76 2.61
CA LYS A 177 -5.62 11.05 2.24
C LYS A 177 -5.53 11.61 0.82
N PHE A 178 -6.25 11.01 -0.13
CA PHE A 178 -6.35 11.48 -1.50
C PHE A 178 -6.91 12.90 -1.58
N SER A 179 -7.98 13.18 -0.83
CA SER A 179 -8.64 14.49 -0.81
C SER A 179 -7.73 15.59 -0.26
N PHE A 180 -6.82 15.25 0.65
CA PHE A 180 -5.82 16.19 1.15
C PHE A 180 -4.73 16.49 0.10
N LEU A 181 -4.32 15.50 -0.67
CA LEU A 181 -3.28 15.64 -1.70
C LEU A 181 -3.80 16.27 -3.01
N PHE A 182 -5.05 15.99 -3.37
CA PHE A 182 -5.67 16.38 -4.64
C PHE A 182 -7.08 16.95 -4.42
N PRO A 183 -7.22 18.07 -3.70
CA PRO A 183 -8.53 18.63 -3.35
C PRO A 183 -9.37 18.99 -4.59
N GLU A 184 -8.74 19.31 -5.72
CA GLU A 184 -9.39 19.61 -7.00
C GLU A 184 -10.07 18.40 -7.66
N LYS A 185 -9.70 17.18 -7.25
CA LYS A 185 -10.22 15.91 -7.79
C LYS A 185 -11.28 15.26 -6.91
N ILE A 186 -11.60 15.85 -5.76
CA ILE A 186 -12.58 15.29 -4.80
C ILE A 186 -13.91 15.02 -5.49
N ILE A 187 -14.48 16.03 -6.16
CA ILE A 187 -15.83 15.95 -6.74
C ILE A 187 -15.94 14.84 -7.78
N SER A 188 -14.90 14.65 -8.61
CA SER A 188 -14.88 13.61 -9.63
C SER A 188 -14.73 12.19 -9.08
N ASN A 189 -14.38 12.04 -7.79
CA ASN A 189 -14.08 10.75 -7.16
C ASN A 189 -14.93 10.47 -5.91
N ILE A 190 -15.85 11.37 -5.53
CA ILE A 190 -16.66 11.25 -4.31
C ILE A 190 -17.82 10.26 -4.44
N GLU A 191 -18.18 9.85 -5.66
CA GLU A 191 -19.35 9.01 -5.94
C GLU A 191 -19.46 7.74 -5.06
N PRO A 192 -18.38 6.96 -4.83
CA PRO A 192 -18.45 5.78 -3.96
C PRO A 192 -18.67 6.10 -2.48
N PHE A 193 -18.49 7.36 -2.07
CA PHE A 193 -18.49 7.84 -0.69
C PHE A 193 -19.62 8.82 -0.39
N VAL A 194 -20.58 9.02 -1.31
CA VAL A 194 -21.67 10.01 -1.15
C VAL A 194 -22.52 9.81 0.11
N ASN A 195 -22.62 8.57 0.60
CA ASN A 195 -23.39 8.22 1.79
C ASN A 195 -22.55 8.22 3.08
N GLU A 196 -21.25 8.51 2.99
CA GLU A 196 -20.39 8.55 4.16
C GLU A 196 -20.57 9.87 4.93
N PRO A 197 -20.45 9.89 6.27
CA PRO A 197 -20.69 11.08 7.09
C PRO A 197 -19.81 12.28 6.72
N PHE A 198 -18.63 12.03 6.16
CA PHE A 198 -17.68 13.07 5.76
C PHE A 198 -17.96 13.67 4.37
N ALA A 199 -18.89 13.12 3.59
CA ALA A 199 -19.09 13.46 2.19
C ALA A 199 -19.40 14.96 1.98
N ASP A 200 -20.31 15.52 2.77
CA ASP A 200 -20.67 16.94 2.67
C ASP A 200 -19.49 17.86 3.03
N SER A 201 -18.67 17.47 4.01
CA SER A 201 -17.46 18.23 4.39
C SER A 201 -16.43 18.23 3.26
N LEU A 202 -16.18 17.08 2.63
CA LEU A 202 -15.26 16.98 1.50
C LEU A 202 -15.81 17.67 0.25
N LEU A 203 -17.12 17.65 0.02
CA LEU A 203 -17.77 18.41 -1.04
C LEU A 203 -17.48 19.91 -0.92
N VAL A 204 -17.55 20.47 0.30
CA VAL A 204 -17.20 21.88 0.53
C VAL A 204 -15.74 22.16 0.21
N VAL A 205 -14.82 21.27 0.62
CA VAL A 205 -13.38 21.40 0.30
C VAL A 205 -13.15 21.33 -1.21
N GLY A 206 -13.73 20.35 -1.90
CA GLY A 206 -13.63 20.19 -3.34
C GLY A 206 -14.22 21.38 -4.11
N CYS A 207 -15.32 21.95 -3.61
CA CYS A 207 -15.91 23.16 -4.17
C CYS A 207 -14.98 24.38 -4.06
N LYS A 208 -14.26 24.52 -2.95
CA LYS A 208 -13.27 25.61 -2.79
C LYS A 208 -12.09 25.45 -3.74
N ALA A 209 -11.64 24.22 -3.94
CA ALA A 209 -10.48 23.92 -4.77
C ALA A 209 -10.79 23.97 -6.27
N ASN A 210 -11.97 23.50 -6.67
CA ASN A 210 -12.40 23.47 -8.07
C ASN A 210 -13.93 23.65 -8.19
N PRO A 211 -14.42 24.90 -8.18
CA PRO A 211 -15.84 25.21 -8.34
C PRO A 211 -16.42 24.70 -9.67
N THR A 212 -15.61 24.67 -10.73
CA THR A 212 -16.01 24.20 -12.07
C THR A 212 -16.47 22.75 -12.05
N SER A 213 -15.81 21.88 -11.28
CA SER A 213 -16.25 20.50 -11.12
C SER A 213 -17.65 20.44 -10.50
N VAL A 214 -17.92 21.21 -9.44
CA VAL A 214 -19.26 21.27 -8.83
C VAL A 214 -20.28 21.78 -9.83
N TYR A 215 -19.97 22.83 -10.60
CA TYR A 215 -20.85 23.35 -11.65
C TYR A 215 -21.19 22.28 -12.71
N ASN A 216 -20.21 21.51 -13.16
CA ASN A 216 -20.41 20.46 -14.16
C ASN A 216 -21.26 19.31 -13.62
N PHE A 217 -20.94 18.82 -12.42
CA PHE A 217 -21.68 17.71 -11.81
C PHE A 217 -23.10 18.14 -11.34
N ALA A 218 -23.31 19.42 -10.99
CA ALA A 218 -24.62 19.96 -10.63
C ALA A 218 -25.64 19.94 -11.79
N GLN A 219 -25.16 20.01 -13.04
CA GLN A 219 -26.01 19.88 -14.23
C GLN A 219 -26.51 18.44 -14.43
N ALA A 220 -25.75 17.45 -13.96
CA ALA A 220 -26.11 16.04 -14.04
C ALA A 220 -26.91 15.60 -12.80
N THR A 221 -28.14 16.13 -12.66
CA THR A 221 -28.98 15.96 -11.45
C THR A 221 -29.33 14.51 -11.10
N ASN A 222 -29.26 13.60 -12.06
CA ASN A 222 -29.61 12.18 -11.86
C ASN A 222 -28.43 11.32 -11.37
N THR A 223 -27.24 11.91 -11.22
CA THR A 223 -26.07 11.20 -10.68
C THR A 223 -26.05 11.26 -9.15
N ALA A 224 -25.44 10.27 -8.50
CA ALA A 224 -25.32 10.26 -7.05
C ALA A 224 -24.55 11.49 -6.53
N THR A 225 -23.49 11.90 -7.24
CA THR A 225 -22.72 13.12 -6.97
C THR A 225 -23.57 14.38 -7.16
N GLY A 226 -24.35 14.46 -8.23
CA GLY A 226 -25.28 15.56 -8.47
C GLY A 226 -26.31 15.69 -7.34
N MET A 227 -26.94 14.59 -6.95
CA MET A 227 -27.88 14.57 -5.83
C MET A 227 -27.23 15.05 -4.52
N LEU A 228 -26.02 14.60 -4.21
CA LEU A 228 -25.26 15.07 -3.04
C LEU A 228 -25.02 16.58 -3.08
N ILE A 229 -24.60 17.10 -4.25
CA ILE A 229 -24.36 18.54 -4.45
C ILE A 229 -25.63 19.36 -4.16
N HIS A 230 -26.79 18.94 -4.68
CA HIS A 230 -28.06 19.65 -4.46
C HIS A 230 -28.55 19.52 -3.00
N GLN A 231 -28.21 18.43 -2.30
CA GLN A 231 -28.58 18.20 -0.90
C GLN A 231 -27.71 18.97 0.11
N SER A 232 -26.54 19.47 -0.30
CA SER A 232 -25.62 20.17 0.61
C SER A 232 -26.25 21.43 1.20
N LYS A 233 -26.08 21.65 2.50
CA LYS A 233 -26.58 22.88 3.17
C LYS A 233 -25.61 24.05 3.07
N ASN A 234 -24.45 23.86 2.45
CA ASN A 234 -23.41 24.87 2.39
C ASN A 234 -23.76 25.99 1.38
N THR A 235 -23.72 27.24 1.84
CA THR A 235 -24.07 28.41 1.02
C THR A 235 -23.20 28.55 -0.24
N MET A 236 -21.92 28.19 -0.18
CA MET A 236 -21.02 28.30 -1.34
C MET A 236 -21.39 27.27 -2.41
N VAL A 237 -21.63 26.02 -1.99
CA VAL A 237 -22.06 24.94 -2.89
C VAL A 237 -23.39 25.32 -3.54
N GLN A 238 -24.37 25.80 -2.75
CA GLN A 238 -25.67 26.22 -3.26
C GLN A 238 -25.58 27.37 -4.26
N LYS A 239 -24.70 28.37 -4.05
CA LYS A 239 -24.46 29.43 -5.03
C LYS A 239 -23.94 28.87 -6.36
N VAL A 240 -23.01 27.91 -6.33
CA VAL A 240 -22.51 27.27 -7.56
C VAL A 240 -23.62 26.49 -8.27
N VAL A 241 -24.51 25.83 -7.51
CA VAL A 241 -25.68 25.14 -8.05
C VAL A 241 -26.69 26.10 -8.69
N GLU A 242 -26.93 27.26 -8.09
CA GLU A 242 -27.78 28.30 -8.69
C GLU A 242 -27.18 28.82 -10.00
N LEU A 243 -25.86 29.01 -10.03
CA LEU A 243 -25.15 29.40 -11.24
C LEU A 243 -25.26 28.33 -12.33
N SER A 244 -25.23 27.04 -11.99
CA SER A 244 -25.40 25.95 -12.97
C SER A 244 -26.77 25.91 -13.63
N LYS A 245 -27.78 26.56 -13.04
CA LYS A 245 -29.12 26.69 -13.62
C LYS A 245 -29.26 27.92 -14.54
N THR A 246 -28.31 28.85 -14.49
CA THR A 246 -28.37 30.12 -15.23
C THR A 246 -27.87 29.93 -16.67
N LYS A 247 -28.65 30.37 -17.66
CA LYS A 247 -28.22 30.36 -19.07
C LYS A 247 -26.97 31.24 -19.25
N ASN A 248 -25.95 30.74 -19.94
CA ASN A 248 -24.69 31.43 -20.26
C ASN A 248 -23.76 31.75 -19.06
N ALA A 249 -23.89 31.07 -17.92
CA ALA A 249 -23.04 31.32 -16.74
C ALA A 249 -21.53 31.18 -16.99
N LEU A 250 -21.12 30.32 -17.93
CA LEU A 250 -19.71 30.15 -18.33
C LEU A 250 -19.06 31.42 -18.94
N PHE A 251 -19.85 32.36 -19.46
CA PHE A 251 -19.32 33.64 -19.96
C PHE A 251 -19.05 34.67 -18.87
N ILE A 252 -19.58 34.45 -17.66
CA ILE A 252 -19.55 35.44 -16.56
C ILE A 252 -18.33 35.23 -15.65
N PHE A 253 -17.75 34.01 -15.62
CA PHE A 253 -16.55 33.71 -14.84
C PHE A 253 -15.60 32.78 -15.59
N LEU A 254 -14.35 33.24 -15.80
CA LEU A 254 -13.20 32.35 -16.01
C LEU A 254 -12.81 31.80 -14.64
N PHE A 255 -13.06 30.51 -14.43
CA PHE A 255 -12.55 29.76 -13.26
C PHE A 255 -11.09 29.36 -13.46
#